data_AF-A0A9E2VMA6-F1
#
_entry.id   AF-A0A9E2VMA6-F1
#
_cell.length_a   1.000
_cell.length_b   1.000
_cell.length_c   1.000
_cell.angle_alpha   90.00
_cell.angle_beta   90.00
_cell.angle_gamma   90.00
#
_symmetry.space_group_name_H-M   'P 1'
#
loop_
_entity.id
_entity.type
_entity.pdbx_description
1 polymer ?
#
loop_
_entity_poly.entity_id
_entity_poly.type
_entity_poly.pdbx_seq_one_letter_code
_entity_poly.pdbx_strand_id
1 'polypeptide(L)' 'LARLRPADALIQYNLACSYSLTCQFEAAVRALERALTLGYRDFEWLARDPDLDRLRRHPLYQKVRAKVRSLQVRVE' A
#
# COMPACT_ATOMS: atom_id res chain seq x y z
N LEU A 1 16.55 2.66 3.38
CA LEU A 1 15.98 3.40 2.23
C LEU A 1 14.74 4.22 2.60
N ALA A 2 13.67 3.63 3.14
CA ALA A 2 12.47 4.39 3.54
C ALA A 2 12.73 5.53 4.54
N ARG A 3 13.70 5.38 5.44
CA ARG A 3 14.14 6.48 6.34
C ARG A 3 14.87 7.62 5.61
N LEU A 4 15.53 7.32 4.48
CA LEU A 4 16.30 8.30 3.70
C LEU A 4 15.40 9.07 2.71
N ARG A 5 14.33 8.42 2.22
CA ARG A 5 13.38 9.00 1.25
C ARG A 5 11.94 8.71 1.68
N PRO A 6 11.47 9.27 2.81
CA PRO A 6 10.15 8.95 3.38
C PRO A 6 8.97 9.49 2.55
N ALA A 7 9.22 10.45 1.65
CA ALA A 7 8.22 11.05 0.76
C ALA A 7 8.16 10.37 -0.62
N ASP A 8 8.94 9.32 -0.86
CA ASP A 8 8.91 8.58 -2.11
C ASP A 8 7.82 7.50 -2.06
N ALA A 9 6.82 7.62 -2.94
CA ALA A 9 5.66 6.75 -2.95
C ALA A 9 6.03 5.28 -3.25
N LEU A 10 6.99 5.05 -4.15
CA LEU A 10 7.42 3.70 -4.52
C LEU A 10 8.18 3.04 -3.37
N ILE A 11 8.99 3.81 -2.65
CA ILE A 11 9.72 3.30 -1.47
C ILE A 11 8.74 2.93 -0.34
N GLN A 12 7.69 3.71 -0.11
CA GLN A 12 6.66 3.37 0.87
C GLN A 12 5.85 2.14 0.44
N TYR A 13 5.57 1.99 -0.86
CA TYR A 13 4.94 0.79 -1.40
C TYR A 13 5.78 -0.46 -1.15
N ASN A 14 7.07 -0.43 -1.53
CA ASN A 14 7.98 -1.56 -1.31
C ASN A 14 8.19 -1.89 0.19
N LEU A 15 8.16 -0.87 1.05
CA LEU A 15 8.18 -1.06 2.50
C LEU A 15 6.94 -1.83 2.97
N ALA A 16 5.76 -1.53 2.40
CA ALA A 16 4.55 -2.27 2.71
C ALA A 16 4.63 -3.73 2.26
N CYS A 17 5.20 -4.02 1.09
CA CYS A 17 5.46 -5.38 0.62
C CYS A 17 6.32 -6.15 1.64
N SER A 18 7.42 -5.53 2.10
CA SER A 18 8.30 -6.11 3.13
C SER A 18 7.57 -6.41 4.44
N TYR A 19 6.69 -5.52 4.90
CA TYR A 19 5.86 -5.76 6.09
C TYR A 19 4.81 -6.86 5.88
N SER A 20 4.19 -6.92 4.70
CA SER A 20 3.22 -7.97 4.36
C SER A 20 3.86 -9.36 4.34
N LEU A 21 5.05 -9.48 3.74
CA LEU A 21 5.82 -10.74 3.71
C LEU A 21 6.19 -11.23 5.11
N THR A 22 6.38 -10.32 6.06
CA THR A 22 6.70 -10.62 7.47
C THR A 22 5.47 -10.61 8.38
N CYS A 23 4.25 -10.61 7.82
CA CYS A 23 2.97 -10.63 8.54
C CYS A 23 2.76 -9.45 9.52
N GLN A 24 3.49 -8.35 9.35
CA GLN A 24 3.32 -7.12 10.13
C GLN A 24 2.22 -6.25 9.50
N PHE A 25 0.97 -6.73 9.54
CA PHE A 25 -0.12 -6.19 8.73
C PHE A 25 -0.49 -4.74 9.05
N GLU A 26 -0.45 -4.32 10.31
CA GLU A 26 -0.71 -2.93 10.70
C GLU A 26 0.34 -1.99 10.11
N ALA A 27 1.61 -2.41 10.10
CA ALA A 27 2.69 -1.64 9.50
C ALA A 27 2.57 -1.60 7.97
N ALA A 28 2.20 -2.72 7.35
CA ALA A 28 1.96 -2.82 5.92
C ALA A 28 0.83 -1.88 5.48
N VAL A 29 -0.29 -1.84 6.19
CA VAL A 29 -1.41 -0.91 5.88
C VAL A 29 -0.97 0.54 6.00
N ARG A 30 -0.28 0.92 7.08
CA ARG A 30 0.21 2.31 7.25
C ARG A 30 1.14 2.73 6.11
N ALA A 31 2.03 1.84 5.68
CA ALA A 31 2.95 2.09 4.57
C ALA A 31 2.20 2.21 3.23
N LEU A 32 1.18 1.37 2.96
CA LEU A 32 0.33 1.51 1.78
C LEU A 32 -0.47 2.80 1.78
N GLU A 33 -1.11 3.17 2.89
CA GLU A 33 -1.84 4.44 3.00
C GLU A 33 -0.91 5.64 2.74
N ARG A 34 0.33 5.56 3.22
CA ARG A 34 1.35 6.57 2.95
C ARG A 34 1.75 6.60 1.48
N ALA A 35 2.03 5.46 0.86
CA ALA A 35 2.34 5.35 -0.57
C ALA A 35 1.23 5.96 -1.45
N LEU A 36 -0.03 5.62 -1.16
CA LEU A 36 -1.21 6.16 -1.84
C LEU A 36 -1.34 7.68 -1.65
N THR A 37 -1.06 8.18 -0.45
CA THR A 37 -1.06 9.62 -0.17
C THR A 37 0.05 10.36 -0.92
N LEU A 38 1.23 9.73 -1.08
CA LEU A 38 2.39 10.28 -1.78
C LEU A 38 2.31 10.18 -3.31
N GLY A 39 1.27 9.55 -3.87
CA GLY A 39 1.05 9.51 -5.31
C GLY A 39 1.29 8.17 -5.98
N TYR A 40 1.40 7.06 -5.23
CA TYR A 40 1.38 5.74 -5.84
C TYR A 40 0.02 5.48 -6.50
N ARG A 41 0.00 5.16 -7.81
CA ARG A 41 -1.22 5.02 -8.61
C ARG A 41 -1.28 3.76 -9.46
N ASP A 42 -0.29 2.87 -9.37
CA ASP A 42 -0.34 1.57 -10.06
C ASP A 42 -1.27 0.60 -9.30
N PHE A 43 -2.58 0.88 -9.40
CA PHE A 43 -3.62 0.12 -8.70
C PHE A 43 -3.79 -1.29 -9.27
N GLU A 44 -3.49 -1.47 -10.56
CA GLU A 44 -3.50 -2.79 -11.19
C GLU A 44 -2.43 -3.68 -10.57
N TRP A 45 -1.20 -3.17 -10.41
CA TRP A 45 -0.13 -3.89 -9.72
C TRP A 45 -0.46 -4.15 -8.24
N LEU A 46 -0.88 -3.12 -7.49
CA LEU A 46 -1.31 -3.25 -6.09
C LEU A 46 -2.34 -4.39 -5.89
N ALA A 47 -3.22 -4.60 -6.87
CA ALA A 47 -4.27 -5.60 -6.81
C ALA A 47 -3.77 -7.03 -7.07
N ARG A 48 -2.60 -7.22 -7.70
CA ARG A 48 -2.04 -8.55 -8.06
C ARG A 48 -0.68 -8.86 -7.46
N ASP A 49 -0.05 -7.91 -6.78
CA ASP A 49 1.29 -8.07 -6.20
C ASP A 49 1.31 -9.26 -5.21
N PRO A 50 2.12 -10.31 -5.48
CA PRO A 50 2.19 -11.50 -4.65
C PRO A 50 2.73 -11.21 -3.24
N ASP A 51 3.54 -10.16 -3.05
CA ASP A 51 4.05 -9.80 -1.73
C ASP A 51 2.93 -9.32 -0.80
N LEU A 52 1.84 -8.82 -1.38
CA LEU A 52 0.66 -8.34 -0.66
C LEU A 52 -0.41 -9.41 -0.46
N ASP A 53 -0.24 -10.65 -0.98
CA ASP A 53 -1.25 -11.71 -0.92
C ASP A 53 -1.80 -11.97 0.48
N ARG A 54 -0.89 -12.09 1.46
CA ARG A 54 -1.26 -12.34 2.87
C ARG A 54 -2.06 -11.16 3.42
N LEU A 55 -1.61 -9.94 3.14
CA LEU A 55 -2.30 -8.73 3.56
C LEU A 55 -3.68 -8.59 2.89
N ARG A 56 -3.82 -8.87 1.59
CA ARG A 56 -5.09 -8.75 0.85
C ARG A 56 -6.22 -9.60 1.44
N ARG A 57 -5.86 -10.74 2.04
CA ARG A 57 -6.76 -11.66 2.75
C ARG A 57 -7.05 -11.22 4.19
N HIS A 58 -6.27 -10.29 4.74
CA HIS A 58 -6.44 -9.79 6.09
C HIS A 58 -7.53 -8.71 6.16
N PRO A 59 -8.37 -8.65 7.23
CA PRO A 59 -9.43 -7.66 7.36
C PRO A 59 -8.94 -6.21 7.28
N LEU A 60 -7.72 -5.92 7.77
CA LEU A 60 -7.15 -4.56 7.74
C LEU A 60 -6.98 -4.00 6.32
N TYR A 61 -6.86 -4.84 5.30
CA TYR A 61 -6.74 -4.38 3.92
C TYR A 61 -8.02 -3.70 3.39
N GLN A 62 -9.15 -3.84 4.09
CA GLN A 62 -10.36 -3.05 3.82
C GLN A 62 -10.08 -1.54 3.83
N LYS A 63 -9.18 -1.06 4.71
CA LYS A 63 -8.77 0.35 4.78
C LYS A 63 -8.07 0.80 3.50
N VAL A 64 -7.15 -0.02 3.00
CA VAL A 64 -6.43 0.23 1.74
C VAL A 64 -7.42 0.26 0.58
N ARG A 65 -8.34 -0.70 0.49
CA ARG A 65 -9.37 -0.75 -0.58
C ARG A 65 -10.27 0.49 -0.57
N ALA A 66 -10.71 0.94 0.61
CA ALA A 66 -11.51 2.15 0.74
C ALA A 66 -10.74 3.39 0.25
N LYS A 67 -9.45 3.48 0.62
CA LYS A 67 -8.58 4.56 0.17
C LYS A 67 -8.39 4.56 -1.35
N VAL A 68 -8.08 3.42 -1.95
CA VAL A 68 -7.93 3.27 -3.41
C VAL A 68 -9.22 3.71 -4.12
N ARG A 69 -10.38 3.23 -3.66
CA ARG A 69 -11.68 3.62 -4.23
C ARG A 69 -11.88 5.15 -4.19
N SER A 70 -11.60 5.78 -3.04
CA SER A 70 -11.73 7.24 -2.92
C SER A 70 -10.79 8.01 -3.85
N LEU A 71 -9.64 7.43 -4.21
CA LEU A 71 -8.67 8.05 -5.11
C LEU A 71 -9.04 7.85 -6.59
N GLN A 72 -9.64 6.71 -6.93
CA GLN A 72 -10.12 6.43 -8.29
C GLN A 72 -11.32 7.30 -8.69
N VAL A 73 -12.20 7.63 -7.74
CA VAL A 73 -13.37 8.50 -7.97
C VAL A 73 -12.97 9.97 -8.21
N ARG A 74 -11.76 10.38 -7.80
CA ARG A 74 -11.26 11.76 -7.94
C ARG A 74 -10.46 12.01 -9.22
N VAL A 75 -10.41 11.01 -10.11
CA VAL A 75 -9.81 11.14 -11.44
C VAL A 75 -10.94 11.39 -12.43
N GLU A 76 -11.50 12.59 -12.38
CA GLU A 76 -12.33 13.20 -13.44
C GLU A 76 -11.81 14.62 -13.69
#